data_AF-A5KRV7-F1
#
_entry.id   AF-A5KRV7-F1
#
_cell.length_a   1.000
_cell.length_b   1.000
_cell.length_c   1.000
_cell.angle_alpha   90.00
_cell.angle_beta   90.00
_cell.angle_gamma   90.00
#
_symmetry.space_group_name_H-M   'P 1'
#
loop_
_entity.id
_entity.type
_entity.pdbx_description
1 polymer ?
#
loop_
_entity_poly.entity_id
_entity_poly.type
_entity_poly.pdbx_seq_one_letter_code
_entity_poly.pdbx_strand_id
1 'polypeptide(L)' 'MYSAIAANKRNTIVIMALFLAIVGGLGWLASQIYGNSSIIYVTLVVATAYALIQYFAAARIAIAVNGGQ' A
#
# COMPACT_ATOMS: atom_id res chain seq x y z
N MET A 1 18.84 4.34 -18.08
CA MET A 1 17.50 3.69 -18.09
C MET A 1 17.36 2.59 -17.04
N TYR A 2 18.23 1.57 -17.01
CA TYR A 2 18.12 0.49 -16.01
C TYR A 2 18.23 0.95 -14.54
N SER A 3 19.05 1.97 -14.26
CA SER A 3 19.11 2.59 -12.93
C SER A 3 17.79 3.24 -12.50
N ALA A 4 17.09 3.91 -13.42
CA ALA A 4 15.80 4.53 -13.17
C ALA A 4 14.70 3.49 -12.92
N ILE A 5 14.73 2.35 -13.61
CA ILE A 5 13.79 1.23 -13.40
C ILE A 5 13.98 0.62 -12.00
N ALA A 6 15.23 0.39 -11.59
CA ALA A 6 15.53 -0.12 -10.25
C ALA A 6 15.12 0.88 -9.15
N ALA A 7 15.32 2.19 -9.38
CA ALA A 7 14.88 3.25 -8.47
C ALA A 7 13.35 3.28 -8.33
N ASN A 8 12.60 3.19 -9.43
CA ASN A 8 11.13 3.18 -9.39
C ASN A 8 10.59 1.97 -8.62
N LYS A 9 11.17 0.78 -8.81
CA LYS A 9 10.76 -0.42 -8.06
C LYS A 9 10.97 -0.25 -6.55
N ARG A 10 12.11 0.31 -6.14
CA ARG A 10 12.37 0.64 -4.72
C ARG A 10 11.38 1.68 -4.18
N ASN A 11 11.11 2.74 -4.94
CA ASN A 11 10.18 3.77 -4.54
C ASN A 11 8.77 3.21 -4.31
N THR A 12 8.30 2.29 -5.17
CA THR A 12 7.00 1.63 -4.97
C THR A 12 6.96 0.86 -3.64
N ILE A 13 8.00 0.09 -3.32
CA ILE A 13 8.06 -0.65 -2.04
C ILE A 13 8.06 0.33 -0.86
N VAL A 14 8.82 1.42 -0.95
CA VAL A 14 8.88 2.45 0.09
C VAL A 14 7.50 3.09 0.30
N ILE A 15 6.80 3.45 -0.77
CA ILE A 15 5.46 4.05 -0.71
C ILE A 15 4.46 3.07 -0.09
N MET A 16 4.49 1.79 -0.49
CA MET A 16 3.63 0.75 0.08
C MET A 16 3.90 0.53 1.57
N ALA A 17 5.18 0.48 1.97
CA ALA A 17 5.58 0.33 3.36
C ALA A 17 5.14 1.54 4.21
N LEU A 18 5.33 2.76 3.69
CA LEU A 18 4.87 3.98 4.34
C LEU A 18 3.35 4.01 4.51
N PHE A 19 2.60 3.63 3.48
CA PHE A 19 1.15 3.50 3.55
C PHE A 19 0.71 2.53 4.65
N LEU A 20 1.30 1.33 4.69
CA LEU A 20 1.00 0.33 5.72
C LEU A 20 1.38 0.81 7.12
N ALA A 21 2.49 1.53 7.28
CA ALA A 21 2.89 2.10 8.55
C ALA A 21 1.88 3.14 9.05
N ILE A 22 1.42 4.03 8.17
CA ILE A 22 0.43 5.06 8.50
C ILE A 22 -0.91 4.41 8.87
N VAL A 23 -1.43 3.54 8.00
CA VAL A 23 -2.74 2.90 8.21
C VAL A 23 -2.71 1.94 9.40
N GLY A 24 -1.63 1.18 9.57
CA GLY A 24 -1.42 0.31 10.73
C GLY A 24 -1.34 1.12 12.03
N GLY A 25 -0.66 2.27 12.03
CA GLY A 25 -0.61 3.18 13.17
C GLY A 25 -1.99 3.74 13.54
N LEU A 26 -2.80 4.13 12.54
CA LEU A 26 -4.18 4.57 12.74
C LEU A 26 -5.08 3.43 13.26
N GLY A 27 -4.94 2.22 12.72
CA GLY A 27 -5.67 1.04 13.19
C GLY A 27 -5.31 0.67 14.63
N TRP A 28 -4.03 0.80 14.99
CA TRP A 28 -3.59 0.63 16.38
C TRP A 28 -4.19 1.70 17.30
N LEU A 29 -4.11 2.98 16.92
CA LEU A 29 -4.71 4.06 17.70
C LEU A 29 -6.22 3.85 17.91
N ALA A 30 -6.93 3.46 16.86
CA ALA A 30 -8.35 3.13 16.94
C ALA A 30 -8.59 1.93 17.89
N SER A 31 -7.77 0.88 17.85
CA SER A 31 -7.89 -0.25 18.76
C SER A 31 -7.77 0.16 20.24
N GLN A 32 -6.91 1.13 20.56
CA GLN A 32 -6.77 1.67 21.91
C GLN A 32 -7.98 2.49 22.35
N ILE A 33 -8.53 3.32 21.46
CA ILE A 33 -9.71 4.16 21.75
C ILE A 33 -10.96 3.32 22.00
N TYR A 34 -11.17 2.29 21.19
CA TYR A 34 -12.36 1.42 21.28
C TYR A 34 -12.16 0.19 22.19
N GLY A 35 -10.96 0.02 22.77
CA GLY A 35 -10.63 -1.14 23.62
C GLY A 35 -10.75 -2.49 22.90
N ASN A 36 -10.61 -2.51 21.58
CA ASN A 36 -10.85 -3.69 20.76
C ASN A 36 -9.68 -3.97 19.81
N SER A 37 -8.88 -4.98 20.16
CA SER A 37 -7.75 -5.42 19.36
C SER A 37 -8.15 -6.02 18.01
N SER A 38 -9.41 -6.41 17.76
CA SER A 38 -9.81 -6.90 16.43
C SER A 38 -9.63 -5.82 15.35
N ILE A 39 -9.72 -4.55 15.72
CA ILE A 39 -9.58 -3.40 14.80
C ILE A 39 -8.20 -3.41 14.12
N ILE A 40 -7.12 -3.65 14.86
CA ILE A 40 -5.78 -3.63 14.26
C ILE A 40 -5.60 -4.78 13.27
N TYR A 41 -6.11 -5.98 13.60
CA TYR A 41 -5.99 -7.16 12.75
C TYR A 41 -6.78 -6.98 11.45
N VAL A 42 -8.04 -6.53 11.54
CA VAL A 42 -8.88 -6.26 10.38
C VAL A 42 -8.26 -5.16 9.51
N THR A 43 -7.79 -4.07 10.14
CA THR A 43 -7.15 -2.95 9.43
C THR A 43 -5.91 -3.41 8.67
N LEU A 44 -5.01 -4.18 9.30
CA LEU A 44 -3.79 -4.65 8.66
C LEU A 44 -4.08 -5.62 7.50
N VAL A 45 -5.05 -6.53 7.65
CA VAL A 45 -5.43 -7.47 6.59
C VAL A 45 -5.99 -6.71 5.38
N VAL A 46 -6.95 -5.80 5.61
CA VAL A 46 -7.57 -5.02 4.53
C VAL A 46 -6.56 -4.10 3.87
N ALA A 47 -5.73 -3.39 4.64
CA ALA A 47 -4.71 -2.49 4.10
C ALA A 47 -3.66 -3.24 3.27
N THR A 48 -3.23 -4.42 3.72
CA THR A 48 -2.27 -5.25 2.98
C THR A 48 -2.87 -5.77 1.68
N ALA A 49 -4.09 -6.32 1.74
CA ALA A 49 -4.79 -6.78 0.55
C ALA A 49 -5.00 -5.64 -0.46
N TYR A 50 -5.42 -4.47 0.02
CA TYR A 50 -5.59 -3.28 -0.81
C TYR A 50 -4.28 -2.82 -1.45
N ALA A 51 -3.18 -2.74 -0.68
CA ALA A 51 -1.87 -2.34 -1.19
C ALA A 51 -1.37 -3.30 -2.28
N LEU A 52 -1.58 -4.60 -2.12
CA LEU A 52 -1.23 -5.60 -3.13
C LEU A 52 -2.07 -5.46 -4.40
N ILE A 53 -3.39 -5.30 -4.27
CA ILE A 53 -4.28 -5.07 -5.42
C ILE A 53 -3.88 -3.79 -6.15
N GLN A 54 -3.65 -2.71 -5.40
CA GLN A 54 -3.25 -1.42 -5.95
C GLN A 54 -1.92 -1.48 -6.68
N TYR A 55 -0.95 -2.26 -6.19
CA TYR A 55 0.33 -2.47 -6.88
C TYR A 55 0.13 -2.99 -8.32
N PHE A 56 -0.72 -3.99 -8.50
CA PHE A 56 -1.00 -4.55 -9.83
C PHE A 56 -1.94 -3.68 -10.67
N ALA A 57 -2.93 -3.04 -10.05
CA ALA A 57 -3.85 -2.14 -10.74
C ALA A 57 -3.15 -0.87 -11.24
N ALA A 58 -2.25 -0.29 -10.43
CA ALA A 58 -1.47 0.89 -10.80
C ALA A 58 -0.56 0.63 -12.01
N ALA A 59 0.00 -0.57 -12.14
CA ALA A 59 0.77 -0.95 -13.32
C ALA A 59 -0.09 -0.91 -14.61
N ARG A 60 -1.35 -1.37 -14.53
CA ARG A 60 -2.29 -1.31 -15.66
C ARG A 60 -2.69 0.12 -16.01
N ILE A 61 -2.95 0.95 -15.00
CA ILE A 61 -3.26 2.37 -15.19
C ILE A 61 -2.07 3.10 -15.85
N ALA A 62 -0.84 2.82 -15.40
CA ALA A 62 0.36 3.43 -15.97
C ALA A 62 0.55 3.09 -17.46
N ILE A 63 0.20 1.87 -17.89
CA ILE A 63 0.24 1.46 -19.30
C ILE A 63 -0.86 2.20 -20.09
N ALA A 64 -2.09 2.20 -19.58
CA ALA A 64 -3.24 2.83 -20.23
C ALA A 64 -3.08 4.35 -20.42
N VAL A 65 -2.51 5.05 -19.42
CA VAL A 65 -2.28 6.50 -19.46
C VAL A 65 -1.19 6.89 -20.48
N ASN A 66 -0.25 6.00 -20.78
CA ASN A 66 0.79 6.21 -21.78
C ASN A 66 0.40 5.71 -23.19
N GLY A 67 -0.87 5.34 -23.41
CA GLY A 67 -1.37 4.87 -24.70
C GLY A 67 -0.95 3.44 -25.07
N GLY A 68 -0.39 2.68 -24.13
CA GLY A 68 -0.12 1.26 -24.31
C GLY A 68 -1.37 0.42 -24.11
N GLN A 69 -1.55 -0.60 -24.94
CA GLN A 69 -2.55 -1.67 -24.75
C GLN A 69 -1.94 -2.81 -23.93
#